data_AF-A0A317DSL0-F1
#
_entry.id   AF-A0A317DSL0-F1
#
_cell.length_a   1.000
_cell.length_b   1.000
_cell.length_c   1.000
_cell.angle_alpha   90.00
_cell.angle_beta   90.00
_cell.angle_gamma   90.00
#
_symmetry.space_group_name_H-M   'P 1'
#
loop_
_entity.id
_entity.type
_entity.pdbx_description
1 polymer ?
#
loop_
_entity_poly.entity_id
_entity_poly.type
_entity_poly.pdbx_seq_one_letter_code
_entity_poly.pdbx_strand_id
1 'polypeptide(L)'
;MRGTVVAVVGPTAAGKSALSIALAQALDGEVVNADSMQLYRGMDIGTAKLTPAEREGVPHHLLDIWDVTEPASVAEYQRLARAAVDDILARGRVPLLVGGSGLYVRAVLEQFEFPGTDPAVRARLEAELAAVGPAPLYARLTEADPAAAAGILPGNGRRIVRALEVIELTGAPFTASLPEPTPYYPSVQLGVDLDTALLDERIALRVDRMWADGLVAETRTLVGAGLPEGRTASRALGYQQVLRFLAGELTEVEAHDETIRATRRFVRRQRSWFRRDPRIHWLDSASSAFVETALRVVTIGDDGGVEFTKGHGTGNDFVILPDPDGALDLTPGLVAAICDRRRGIGGDGVLRVVRAAKHPEGAALAGDAEWFMDYWNSDGSFAEMCGNGARVFVRYLLETGLATPSGAALPVATRAGVVRARVEGEAIAVEMRRPLLYATATATLGGLTLPGAAVDVGNPHLVCALPAGLDLAALDLTRAPDVDPGVFPAGVNVEFTAPGEPVDGTDGHVLMRVYERGSAETLSCGTGACAVGAVALRDAGQDTGTITVDVPGGRLTVTVTDDSCWLSGPAVLVATGELTPGALLS
;
A
#
# COMPACT_ATOMS: atom_id res chain seq x y z
N MET A 1 -7.53 3.77 -12.76
CA MET A 1 -6.49 4.74 -13.18
C MET A 1 -6.95 5.86 -14.12
N ARG A 2 -8.20 5.92 -14.63
CA ARG A 2 -8.62 7.06 -15.49
C ARG A 2 -8.48 8.37 -14.71
N GLY A 3 -7.65 9.29 -15.21
CA GLY A 3 -7.39 10.58 -14.55
C GLY A 3 -6.11 10.68 -13.70
N THR A 4 -5.31 9.61 -13.59
CA THR A 4 -4.08 9.60 -12.75
C THR A 4 -2.82 9.86 -13.58
N VAL A 5 -1.94 10.74 -13.11
CA VAL A 5 -0.60 10.98 -13.67
C VAL A 5 0.43 10.11 -12.97
N VAL A 6 1.25 9.38 -13.73
CA VAL A 6 2.32 8.57 -13.16
C VAL A 6 3.64 9.30 -13.34
N ALA A 7 4.26 9.74 -12.25
CA ALA A 7 5.54 10.43 -12.29
C ALA A 7 6.69 9.45 -12.09
N VAL A 8 7.69 9.45 -12.98
CA VAL A 8 8.91 8.65 -12.85
C VAL A 8 10.09 9.59 -12.67
N VAL A 9 10.59 9.65 -11.43
CA VAL A 9 11.63 10.57 -11.00
C VAL A 9 12.87 9.81 -10.51
N GLY A 10 13.95 10.54 -10.23
CA GLY A 10 15.20 9.96 -9.76
C GLY A 10 16.45 10.52 -10.44
N PRO A 11 17.65 10.14 -9.98
CA PRO A 11 18.90 10.69 -10.47
C PRO A 11 19.19 10.27 -11.91
N THR A 12 20.06 11.04 -12.56
CA THR A 12 20.62 10.70 -13.87
C THR A 12 21.30 9.33 -13.84
N ALA A 13 21.19 8.55 -14.91
CA ALA A 13 21.70 7.18 -15.04
C ALA A 13 21.03 6.10 -14.16
N ALA A 14 19.97 6.44 -13.41
CA ALA A 14 19.26 5.47 -12.57
C ALA A 14 18.31 4.51 -13.31
N GLY A 15 18.06 4.71 -14.61
CA GLY A 15 17.19 3.82 -15.40
C GLY A 15 15.74 4.29 -15.60
N LYS A 16 15.44 5.58 -15.31
CA LYS A 16 14.10 6.18 -15.52
C LYS A 16 13.51 5.91 -16.90
N SER A 17 14.31 6.11 -17.96
CA SER A 17 13.88 5.95 -19.35
C SER A 17 13.42 4.53 -19.67
N ALA A 18 14.18 3.53 -19.22
CA ALA A 18 13.82 2.13 -19.42
C ALA A 18 12.52 1.78 -18.67
N LEU A 19 12.38 2.24 -17.41
CA LEU A 19 11.15 2.05 -16.66
C LEU A 19 9.95 2.72 -17.34
N SER A 20 10.11 3.96 -17.84
CA SER A 20 9.01 4.68 -18.48
C SER A 20 8.50 4.01 -19.74
N ILE A 21 9.38 3.38 -20.53
CA ILE A 21 8.96 2.63 -21.72
C ILE A 21 8.16 1.39 -21.31
N ALA A 22 8.68 0.63 -20.34
CA ALA A 22 8.00 -0.57 -19.84
C ALA A 22 6.61 -0.25 -19.26
N LEU A 23 6.51 0.83 -18.48
CA LEU A 23 5.23 1.31 -17.96
C LEU A 23 4.29 1.79 -19.07
N ALA A 24 4.80 2.52 -20.07
CA ALA A 24 3.99 2.99 -21.19
C ALA A 24 3.38 1.84 -21.98
N GLN A 25 4.16 0.80 -22.26
CA GLN A 25 3.68 -0.40 -22.96
C GLN A 25 2.62 -1.15 -22.15
N ALA A 26 2.80 -1.28 -20.84
CA ALA A 26 1.88 -1.99 -19.96
C ALA A 26 0.57 -1.23 -19.68
N LEU A 27 0.61 0.11 -19.72
CA LEU A 27 -0.51 0.97 -19.30
C LEU A 27 -1.20 1.70 -20.47
N ASP A 28 -0.82 1.41 -21.71
CA ASP A 28 -1.17 2.23 -22.90
C ASP A 28 -0.90 3.72 -22.66
N GLY A 29 0.31 3.99 -22.15
CA GLY A 29 0.74 5.30 -21.69
C GLY A 29 1.59 6.08 -22.71
N GLU A 30 1.74 7.37 -22.45
CA GLU A 30 2.58 8.29 -23.24
C GLU A 30 3.47 9.11 -22.32
N VAL A 31 4.72 9.35 -22.74
CA VAL A 31 5.71 10.03 -21.91
C VAL A 31 5.63 11.54 -22.11
N VAL A 32 5.51 12.29 -21.02
CA VAL A 32 5.69 13.75 -20.96
C VAL A 32 7.05 14.02 -20.33
N ASN A 33 7.97 14.58 -21.10
CA ASN A 33 9.33 14.88 -20.62
C ASN A 33 9.33 15.96 -19.52
N ALA A 34 10.01 15.69 -18.42
CA ALA A 34 10.26 16.60 -17.30
C ALA A 34 11.77 16.80 -17.04
N ASP A 35 12.61 16.66 -18.07
CA ASP A 35 14.01 17.04 -18.06
C ASP A 35 14.22 18.39 -18.77
N SER A 36 14.70 19.37 -18.01
CA SER A 36 14.88 20.75 -18.49
C SER A 36 15.87 20.89 -19.65
N MET A 37 16.84 19.96 -19.82
CA MET A 37 17.83 20.06 -20.89
C MET A 37 17.35 19.37 -22.18
N GLN A 38 16.48 18.36 -22.09
CA GLN A 38 15.92 17.69 -23.26
C GLN A 38 14.87 18.53 -24.03
N LEU A 39 14.51 19.69 -23.48
CA LEU A 39 13.64 20.69 -24.12
C LEU A 39 14.31 21.40 -25.29
N TYR A 40 15.64 21.38 -25.40
CA TYR A 40 16.39 22.11 -26.43
C TYR A 40 16.61 21.27 -27.69
N ARG A 41 16.40 21.91 -28.85
CA ARG A 41 16.62 21.37 -30.18
C ARG A 41 18.09 21.05 -30.43
N GLY A 42 18.36 19.85 -30.95
CA GLY A 42 19.70 19.40 -31.33
C GLY A 42 20.63 19.10 -30.16
N MET A 43 20.16 19.21 -28.91
CA MET A 43 20.88 18.77 -27.73
C MET A 43 20.47 17.33 -27.38
N ASP A 44 20.99 16.33 -28.10
CA ASP A 44 20.51 14.96 -28.03
C ASP A 44 21.45 14.05 -27.24
N ILE A 45 22.72 13.94 -27.66
CA ILE A 45 23.72 13.05 -27.06
C ILE A 45 24.01 13.50 -25.64
N GLY A 46 24.35 14.78 -25.44
CA GLY A 46 24.75 15.27 -24.11
C GLY A 46 23.62 15.30 -23.08
N THR A 47 22.36 15.23 -23.52
CA THR A 47 21.19 15.15 -22.64
C THR A 47 20.65 13.72 -22.50
N ALA A 48 21.26 12.77 -23.24
CA ALA A 48 20.78 11.43 -23.51
C ALA A 48 19.27 11.37 -23.77
N LYS A 49 18.84 12.14 -24.76
CA LYS A 49 17.51 12.04 -25.32
C LYS A 49 17.39 10.69 -26.02
N LEU A 50 16.31 9.95 -25.75
CA LEU A 50 16.09 8.67 -26.43
C LEU A 50 15.88 8.91 -27.92
N THR A 51 16.57 8.14 -28.74
CA THR A 51 16.35 8.09 -30.19
C THR A 51 14.95 7.54 -30.50
N PRO A 52 14.38 7.81 -31.69
CA PRO A 52 13.09 7.24 -32.07
C PRO A 52 13.02 5.71 -31.97
N ALA A 53 14.14 5.02 -32.23
CA ALA A 53 14.21 3.55 -32.11
C ALA A 53 14.16 3.11 -30.63
N GLU A 54 14.93 3.75 -29.76
CA GLU A 54 14.95 3.44 -28.32
C GLU A 54 13.64 3.76 -27.60
N ARG A 55 12.78 4.60 -28.19
CA ARG A 55 11.43 4.86 -27.67
C ARG A 55 10.48 3.69 -27.90
N GLU A 56 10.83 2.72 -28.73
CA GLU A 56 10.03 1.50 -28.99
C GLU A 56 8.57 1.80 -29.38
N GLY A 57 8.36 2.88 -30.14
CA GLY A 57 7.02 3.32 -30.55
C GLY A 57 6.22 4.10 -29.51
N VAL A 58 6.74 4.27 -28.28
CA VAL A 58 6.08 5.06 -27.22
C VAL A 58 6.14 6.57 -27.56
N PRO A 59 4.99 7.27 -27.65
CA PRO A 59 4.96 8.71 -27.87
C PRO A 59 5.67 9.46 -26.73
N HIS A 60 6.52 10.42 -27.10
CA HIS A 60 7.21 11.31 -26.18
C HIS A 60 6.88 12.76 -26.51
N HIS A 61 6.33 13.47 -25.54
CA HIS A 61 5.94 14.87 -25.61
C HIS A 61 7.00 15.77 -24.99
N LEU A 62 7.02 17.02 -25.43
CA LEU A 62 7.93 18.07 -24.92
C LEU A 62 9.41 17.71 -25.00
N LEU A 63 9.81 17.24 -26.17
CA LEU A 63 11.21 17.25 -26.61
C LEU A 63 11.35 18.34 -27.66
N ASP A 64 12.52 18.96 -27.75
CA ASP A 64 12.85 19.86 -28.87
C ASP A 64 11.90 21.06 -29.03
N ILE A 65 11.46 21.66 -27.91
CA ILE A 65 10.51 22.77 -27.91
C ILE A 65 11.18 24.15 -28.02
N TRP A 66 12.46 24.27 -27.66
CA TRP A 66 13.21 25.53 -27.66
C TRP A 66 14.49 25.44 -28.48
N ASP A 67 14.90 26.56 -29.08
CA ASP A 67 16.25 26.70 -29.65
C ASP A 67 17.27 26.94 -28.53
N VAL A 68 18.54 26.61 -28.77
CA VAL A 68 19.61 26.70 -27.74
C VAL A 68 19.87 28.12 -27.23
N THR A 69 19.43 29.14 -27.96
CA THR A 69 19.52 30.55 -27.55
C THR A 69 18.41 30.97 -26.60
N GLU A 70 17.30 30.23 -26.55
CA GLU A 70 16.14 30.57 -25.75
C GLU A 70 16.41 30.38 -24.25
N PRO A 71 15.96 31.31 -23.39
CA PRO A 71 16.06 31.13 -21.94
C PRO A 71 14.99 30.13 -21.45
N ALA A 72 15.38 29.23 -20.54
CA ALA A 72 14.42 28.28 -19.98
C ALA A 72 13.29 28.98 -19.21
N SER A 73 12.04 28.63 -19.56
CA SER A 73 10.83 29.14 -18.92
C SER A 73 10.01 27.99 -18.31
N VAL A 74 10.11 27.81 -16.99
CA VAL A 74 9.32 26.77 -16.30
C VAL A 74 7.82 27.03 -16.34
N ALA A 75 7.41 28.31 -16.44
CA ALA A 75 6.00 28.69 -16.57
C ALA A 75 5.42 28.30 -17.94
N GLU A 76 6.19 28.52 -19.01
CA GLU A 76 5.80 28.07 -20.35
C GLU A 76 5.78 26.53 -20.41
N TYR A 77 6.83 25.89 -19.90
CA TYR A 77 6.89 24.43 -19.79
C TYR A 77 5.67 23.87 -19.03
N GLN A 78 5.32 24.44 -17.87
CA GLN A 78 4.17 24.01 -17.07
C GLN A 78 2.88 24.03 -17.90
N ARG A 79 2.63 25.12 -18.63
CA ARG A 79 1.45 25.27 -19.49
C ARG A 79 1.43 24.21 -20.60
N LEU A 80 2.56 24.00 -21.27
CA LEU A 80 2.68 23.00 -22.34
C LEU A 80 2.55 21.57 -21.82
N ALA A 81 3.15 21.27 -20.66
CA ALA A 81 3.13 19.95 -20.04
C ALA A 81 1.74 19.59 -19.54
N ARG A 82 1.05 20.53 -18.90
CA ARG A 82 -0.35 20.34 -18.50
C ARG A 82 -1.26 20.12 -19.70
N ALA A 83 -1.09 20.91 -20.76
CA ALA A 83 -1.87 20.69 -21.99
C ALA A 83 -1.62 19.30 -22.61
N ALA A 84 -0.38 18.81 -22.61
CA ALA A 84 -0.07 17.46 -23.07
C ALA A 84 -0.67 16.37 -22.15
N VAL A 85 -0.58 16.55 -20.84
CA VAL A 85 -1.20 15.65 -19.85
C VAL A 85 -2.72 15.59 -20.06
N ASP A 86 -3.37 16.74 -20.20
CA ASP A 86 -4.81 16.84 -20.38
C ASP A 86 -5.27 16.19 -21.70
N ASP A 87 -4.50 16.35 -22.79
CA ASP A 87 -4.77 15.67 -24.07
C ASP A 87 -4.65 14.14 -23.96
N ILE A 88 -3.59 13.64 -23.31
CA ILE A 88 -3.39 12.20 -23.09
C ILE A 88 -4.56 11.62 -22.26
N LEU A 89 -4.94 12.31 -21.19
CA LEU A 89 -6.07 11.92 -20.34
C LEU A 89 -7.39 11.95 -21.10
N ALA A 90 -7.62 12.96 -21.94
CA ALA A 90 -8.82 13.06 -22.78
C ALA A 90 -8.93 11.91 -23.79
N ARG A 91 -7.80 11.38 -24.27
CA ARG A 91 -7.73 10.18 -25.12
C ARG A 91 -7.83 8.86 -24.34
N GLY A 92 -8.00 8.91 -23.02
CA GLY A 92 -8.16 7.75 -22.15
C GLY A 92 -6.87 7.00 -21.84
N ARG A 93 -5.72 7.62 -22.10
CA ARG A 93 -4.37 7.05 -21.92
C ARG A 93 -3.72 7.53 -20.62
N VAL A 94 -2.63 6.87 -20.22
CA VAL A 94 -1.89 7.20 -19.00
C VAL A 94 -0.72 8.16 -19.29
N PRO A 95 -0.74 9.41 -18.77
CA PRO A 95 0.39 10.31 -18.88
C PRO A 95 1.50 9.92 -17.90
N LEU A 96 2.68 9.63 -18.45
CA LEU A 96 3.90 9.30 -17.71
C LEU A 96 4.80 10.54 -17.66
N LEU A 97 4.83 11.26 -16.54
CA LEU A 97 5.68 12.42 -16.35
C LEU A 97 7.09 11.98 -15.94
N VAL A 98 8.05 12.00 -16.85
CA VAL A 98 9.36 11.35 -16.65
C VAL A 98 10.48 12.39 -16.65
N GLY A 99 11.27 12.46 -15.59
CA GLY A 99 12.40 13.39 -15.58
C GLY A 99 13.18 13.50 -14.28
N GLY A 100 14.32 14.17 -14.35
CA GLY A 100 15.19 14.44 -13.20
C GLY A 100 15.12 15.88 -12.66
N SER A 101 14.32 16.75 -13.27
CA SER A 101 14.25 18.17 -12.90
C SER A 101 13.11 18.40 -11.91
N GLY A 102 13.39 18.29 -10.61
CA GLY A 102 12.36 18.26 -9.57
C GLY A 102 11.44 19.49 -9.51
N LEU A 103 11.92 20.68 -9.87
CA LEU A 103 11.06 21.87 -10.01
C LEU A 103 10.04 21.72 -11.17
N TYR A 104 10.45 21.10 -12.27
CA TYR A 104 9.59 20.90 -13.46
C TYR A 104 8.53 19.84 -13.16
N VAL A 105 8.90 18.77 -12.44
CA VAL A 105 7.94 17.77 -11.96
C VAL A 105 6.89 18.42 -11.05
N ARG A 106 7.32 19.16 -10.01
CA ARG A 106 6.40 19.85 -9.10
C ARG A 106 5.52 20.87 -9.82
N ALA A 107 6.08 21.64 -10.76
CA ALA A 107 5.32 22.60 -11.54
C ALA A 107 4.12 21.96 -12.25
N VAL A 108 4.25 20.72 -12.73
CA VAL A 108 3.14 20.01 -13.39
C VAL A 108 2.16 19.45 -12.35
N LEU A 109 2.68 18.70 -11.37
CA LEU A 109 1.86 17.90 -10.45
C LEU A 109 1.16 18.71 -9.36
N GLU A 110 1.60 19.94 -9.08
CA GLU A 110 1.12 20.74 -7.95
C GLU A 110 0.58 22.11 -8.38
N GLN A 111 -0.33 22.67 -7.60
CA GLN A 111 -0.77 24.06 -7.74
C GLN A 111 0.43 24.97 -7.45
N PHE A 112 1.05 25.43 -8.52
CA PHE A 112 2.29 26.19 -8.48
C PHE A 112 2.15 27.37 -9.42
N GLU A 113 2.15 28.58 -8.86
CA GLU A 113 2.09 29.80 -9.65
C GLU A 113 3.50 30.37 -9.84
N PHE A 114 3.84 30.67 -11.09
CA PHE A 114 5.05 31.39 -11.41
C PHE A 114 4.69 32.84 -11.67
N PRO A 115 5.22 33.79 -10.88
CA PRO A 115 5.03 35.21 -11.16
C PRO A 115 5.56 35.53 -12.56
N GLY A 116 4.90 36.46 -13.26
CA GLY A 116 5.37 36.94 -14.56
C GLY A 116 6.81 37.45 -14.54
N THR A 117 7.36 37.64 -15.72
CA THR A 117 8.67 38.28 -15.94
C THR A 117 8.47 39.45 -16.87
N ASP A 118 9.13 40.57 -16.60
CA ASP A 118 9.17 41.73 -17.49
C ASP A 118 10.63 41.92 -17.95
N PRO A 119 10.91 41.73 -19.26
CA PRO A 119 12.26 41.85 -19.80
C PRO A 119 12.90 43.22 -19.54
N ALA A 120 12.13 44.31 -19.53
CA ALA A 120 12.66 45.65 -19.30
C ALA A 120 13.03 45.87 -17.82
N VAL A 121 12.17 45.42 -16.91
CA VAL A 121 12.45 45.46 -15.45
C VAL A 121 13.67 44.60 -15.13
N ARG A 122 13.72 43.37 -15.66
CA ARG A 122 14.85 42.46 -15.45
C ARG A 122 16.15 43.02 -16.02
N ALA A 123 16.15 43.53 -17.26
CA ALA A 123 17.34 44.10 -17.86
C ALA A 123 17.87 45.31 -17.05
N ARG A 124 16.98 46.16 -16.53
CA ARG A 124 17.35 47.28 -15.67
C ARG A 124 18.00 46.81 -14.37
N LEU A 125 17.40 45.84 -13.68
CA LEU A 125 17.93 45.28 -12.43
C LEU A 125 19.24 44.50 -12.63
N GLU A 126 19.39 43.77 -13.75
CA GLU A 126 20.63 43.09 -14.13
C GLU A 126 21.75 44.10 -14.43
N ALA A 127 21.45 45.19 -15.14
CA ALA A 127 22.41 46.26 -15.42
C ALA A 127 22.84 46.98 -14.13
N GLU A 128 21.91 47.24 -13.22
CA GLU A 128 22.20 47.81 -11.90
C GLU A 128 23.09 46.88 -11.07
N LEU A 129 22.75 45.58 -11.00
CA LEU A 129 23.56 44.57 -10.33
C LEU A 129 25.00 44.55 -10.88
N ALA A 130 25.17 44.64 -12.20
CA ALA A 130 26.48 44.66 -12.83
C ALA A 130 27.29 45.94 -12.50
N ALA A 131 26.62 47.08 -12.36
CA ALA A 131 27.25 48.37 -12.10
C ALA A 131 27.66 48.57 -10.63
N VAL A 132 26.78 48.21 -9.68
CA VAL A 132 26.97 48.55 -8.25
C VAL A 132 27.13 47.33 -7.34
N GLY A 133 27.05 46.12 -7.90
CA GLY A 133 27.13 44.87 -7.15
C GLY A 133 25.85 44.53 -6.36
N PRO A 134 25.83 43.38 -5.65
CA PRO A 134 24.61 42.86 -5.04
C PRO A 134 24.20 43.55 -3.74
N ALA A 135 25.12 44.20 -3.03
CA ALA A 135 24.86 44.75 -1.70
C ALA A 135 23.80 45.87 -1.68
N PRO A 136 23.81 46.86 -2.60
CA PRO A 136 22.75 47.87 -2.66
C PRO A 136 21.38 47.29 -3.00
N LEU A 137 21.32 46.31 -3.90
CA LEU A 137 20.07 45.64 -4.26
C LEU A 137 19.55 44.79 -3.09
N TYR A 138 20.44 44.18 -2.30
CA TYR A 138 20.06 43.43 -1.11
C TYR A 138 19.48 44.34 -0.01
N ALA A 139 20.03 45.54 0.16
CA ALA A 139 19.46 46.54 1.07
C ALA A 139 18.04 46.95 0.64
N ARG A 140 17.85 47.23 -0.66
CA ARG A 140 16.52 47.50 -1.24
C ARG A 140 15.54 46.35 -1.03
N LEU A 141 16.00 45.11 -1.20
CA LEU A 141 15.19 43.92 -0.95
C LEU A 141 14.83 43.81 0.53
N THR A 142 15.76 44.12 1.44
CA THR A 142 15.53 44.07 2.89
C THR A 142 14.49 45.10 3.33
N GLU A 143 14.46 46.28 2.71
CA GLU A 143 13.44 47.30 2.96
C GLU A 143 12.07 46.91 2.41
N ALA A 144 12.03 46.35 1.20
CA ALA A 144 10.78 45.98 0.54
C ALA A 144 10.16 44.68 1.09
N ASP A 145 10.99 43.71 1.44
CA ASP A 145 10.58 42.40 1.95
C ASP A 145 11.68 41.79 2.87
N PRO A 146 11.63 42.11 4.18
CA PRO A 146 12.59 41.58 5.15
C PRO A 146 12.61 40.05 5.23
N ALA A 147 11.46 39.40 5.01
CA ALA A 147 11.34 37.94 5.09
C ALA A 147 12.01 37.26 3.90
N ALA A 148 11.82 37.78 2.68
CA ALA A 148 12.53 37.33 1.49
C ALA A 148 14.05 37.52 1.62
N ALA A 149 14.48 38.69 2.11
CA ALA A 149 15.90 38.99 2.31
C ALA A 149 16.56 37.98 3.24
N ALA A 150 15.94 37.66 4.39
CA ALA A 150 16.45 36.65 5.32
C ALA A 150 16.65 35.25 4.69
N GLY A 151 15.85 34.91 3.66
CA GLY A 151 15.95 33.64 2.93
C GLY A 151 16.92 33.64 1.73
N ILE A 152 17.57 34.77 1.42
CA ILE A 152 18.45 34.93 0.25
C ILE A 152 19.85 35.33 0.72
N LEU A 153 20.87 34.59 0.29
CA LEU A 153 22.25 34.97 0.59
C LEU A 153 22.57 36.34 -0.03
N PRO A 154 23.18 37.30 0.71
CA PRO A 154 23.46 38.64 0.21
C PRO A 154 24.32 38.70 -1.06
N GLY A 155 25.15 37.68 -1.31
CA GLY A 155 25.95 37.57 -2.54
C GLY A 155 25.21 36.98 -3.75
N ASN A 156 23.97 36.50 -3.58
CA ASN A 156 23.23 35.84 -4.65
C ASN A 156 22.44 36.84 -5.50
N GLY A 157 23.18 37.64 -6.29
CA GLY A 157 22.61 38.69 -7.13
C GLY A 157 21.45 38.24 -8.02
N ARG A 158 21.50 37.01 -8.56
CA ARG A 158 20.42 36.46 -9.39
C ARG A 158 19.11 36.29 -8.63
N ARG A 159 19.17 35.78 -7.38
CA ARG A 159 17.96 35.65 -6.53
C ARG A 159 17.45 37.02 -6.09
N ILE A 160 18.35 37.96 -5.81
CA ILE A 160 17.98 39.33 -5.42
C ILE A 160 17.24 40.04 -6.55
N VAL A 161 17.79 40.00 -7.78
CA VAL A 161 17.14 40.55 -8.98
C VAL A 161 15.77 39.93 -9.18
N ARG A 162 15.62 38.61 -9.03
CA ARG A 162 14.30 37.96 -9.17
C ARG A 162 13.32 38.40 -8.10
N ALA A 163 13.76 38.53 -6.84
CA ALA A 163 12.87 38.96 -5.76
C ALA A 163 12.38 40.40 -5.99
N LEU A 164 13.28 41.32 -6.33
CA LEU A 164 12.95 42.70 -6.65
C LEU A 164 12.05 42.82 -7.89
N GLU A 165 12.32 42.04 -8.94
CA GLU A 165 11.47 41.99 -10.13
C GLU A 165 10.05 41.55 -9.79
N VAL A 166 9.89 40.50 -8.97
CA VAL A 166 8.55 40.03 -8.56
C VAL A 166 7.84 41.10 -7.74
N ILE A 167 8.50 41.69 -6.74
CA ILE A 167 7.91 42.74 -5.90
C ILE A 167 7.47 43.94 -6.76
N GLU A 168 8.29 44.34 -7.72
CA GLU A 168 7.97 45.46 -8.61
C GLU A 168 6.79 45.17 -9.55
N LEU A 169 6.66 43.92 -10.02
CA LEU A 169 5.60 43.53 -10.94
C LEU A 169 4.26 43.24 -10.25
N THR A 170 4.29 42.65 -9.06
CA THR A 170 3.07 42.18 -8.38
C THR A 170 2.64 43.11 -7.25
N GLY A 171 3.53 43.96 -6.74
CA GLY A 171 3.31 44.73 -5.52
C GLY A 171 3.25 43.87 -4.25
N ALA A 172 3.51 42.56 -4.36
CA ALA A 172 3.39 41.60 -3.26
C ALA A 172 4.78 41.08 -2.80
N PRO A 173 4.91 40.61 -1.55
CA PRO A 173 6.14 40.00 -1.04
C PRO A 173 6.63 38.81 -1.89
N PHE A 174 7.94 38.62 -1.97
CA PHE A 174 8.57 37.50 -2.67
C PHE A 174 8.73 36.29 -1.74
N THR A 175 8.02 35.20 -2.02
CA THR A 175 8.22 33.95 -1.28
C THR A 175 9.48 33.22 -1.77
N ALA A 176 10.52 33.18 -0.94
CA ALA A 176 11.80 32.53 -1.28
C ALA A 176 11.81 31.00 -1.08
N SER A 177 10.78 30.45 -0.42
CA SER A 177 10.55 29.02 -0.21
C SER A 177 9.57 28.45 -1.23
N LEU A 178 9.64 27.14 -1.46
CA LEU A 178 8.60 26.45 -2.21
C LEU A 178 7.31 26.42 -1.35
N PRO A 179 6.13 26.64 -1.95
CA PRO A 179 4.87 26.51 -1.23
C PRO A 179 4.65 25.06 -0.75
N GLU A 180 3.77 24.93 0.24
CA GLU A 180 3.19 23.64 0.66
C GLU A 180 2.61 22.92 -0.55
N PRO A 181 2.93 21.63 -0.76
CA PRO A 181 2.55 20.91 -1.96
C PRO A 181 1.03 20.67 -1.98
N THR A 182 0.33 21.35 -2.87
CA THR A 182 -1.10 21.12 -3.14
C THR A 182 -1.25 20.41 -4.47
N PRO A 183 -1.84 19.21 -4.55
CA PRO A 183 -1.98 18.49 -5.82
C PRO A 183 -2.78 19.27 -6.87
N TYR A 184 -2.28 19.26 -8.12
CA TYR A 184 -3.00 19.72 -9.31
C TYR A 184 -3.63 18.54 -10.06
N TYR A 185 -2.94 17.41 -10.12
CA TYR A 185 -3.45 16.13 -10.63
C TYR A 185 -3.47 15.07 -9.53
N PRO A 186 -4.40 14.11 -9.55
CA PRO A 186 -4.19 12.82 -8.90
C PRO A 186 -2.94 12.17 -9.49
N SER A 187 -1.97 11.81 -8.66
CA SER A 187 -0.71 11.27 -9.17
C SER A 187 -0.13 10.18 -8.29
N VAL A 188 0.60 9.24 -8.92
CA VAL A 188 1.48 8.28 -8.25
C VAL A 188 2.92 8.65 -8.59
N GLN A 189 3.78 8.78 -7.59
CA GLN A 189 5.18 9.16 -7.82
C GLN A 189 6.13 7.99 -7.54
N LEU A 190 6.84 7.55 -8.59
CA LEU A 190 7.87 6.52 -8.52
C LEU A 190 9.26 7.14 -8.55
N GLY A 191 10.06 6.88 -7.53
CA GLY A 191 11.47 7.28 -7.46
C GLY A 191 12.38 6.13 -7.82
N VAL A 192 13.16 6.23 -8.89
CA VAL A 192 14.15 5.22 -9.25
C VAL A 192 15.49 5.58 -8.63
N ASP A 193 16.13 4.67 -7.89
CA ASP A 193 17.48 4.86 -7.36
C ASP A 193 18.36 3.59 -7.55
N LEU A 194 19.64 3.73 -7.20
CA LEU A 194 20.65 2.66 -7.13
C LEU A 194 21.60 2.90 -5.96
N ASP A 195 22.41 1.90 -5.62
CA ASP A 195 23.59 2.17 -4.80
C ASP A 195 24.51 3.24 -5.44
N THR A 196 25.18 4.01 -4.58
CA THR A 196 26.02 5.14 -5.03
C THR A 196 27.20 4.68 -5.87
N ALA A 197 27.83 3.55 -5.54
CA ALA A 197 28.97 3.05 -6.31
C ALA A 197 28.54 2.63 -7.72
N LEU A 198 27.45 1.86 -7.81
CA LEU A 198 26.86 1.46 -9.10
C LEU A 198 26.41 2.65 -9.93
N LEU A 199 25.85 3.69 -9.29
CA LEU A 199 25.44 4.90 -9.99
C LEU A 199 26.65 5.69 -10.51
N ASP A 200 27.72 5.79 -9.72
CA ASP A 200 28.96 6.47 -10.12
C ASP A 200 29.68 5.75 -11.29
N GLU A 201 29.59 4.43 -11.36
CA GLU A 201 30.04 3.60 -12.49
C GLU A 201 29.17 3.85 -13.73
N ARG A 202 27.84 3.78 -13.60
CA ARG A 202 26.91 4.05 -14.71
C ARG A 202 27.04 5.47 -15.26
N ILE A 203 27.33 6.45 -14.41
CA ILE A 203 27.60 7.83 -14.83
C ILE A 203 28.86 7.89 -15.68
N ALA A 204 29.95 7.25 -15.25
CA ALA A 204 31.20 7.22 -16.01
C ALA A 204 30.97 6.57 -17.38
N LEU A 205 30.41 5.37 -17.42
CA LEU A 205 30.08 4.64 -18.66
C LEU A 205 29.18 5.44 -19.60
N ARG A 206 28.22 6.19 -19.05
CA ARG A 206 27.33 7.05 -19.84
C ARG A 206 28.08 8.22 -20.47
N VAL A 207 29.01 8.84 -19.74
CA VAL A 207 29.83 9.92 -20.28
C VAL A 207 30.80 9.39 -21.33
N ASP A 208 31.43 8.23 -21.09
CA ASP A 208 32.29 7.56 -22.08
C ASP A 208 31.52 7.34 -23.40
N ARG A 209 30.28 6.85 -23.31
CA ARG A 209 29.39 6.67 -24.47
C ARG A 209 29.05 7.99 -25.15
N MET A 210 28.73 9.05 -24.40
CA MET A 210 28.46 10.37 -24.99
C MET A 210 29.63 10.86 -25.86
N TRP A 211 30.88 10.66 -25.41
CA TRP A 211 32.05 11.00 -26.21
C TRP A 211 32.19 10.11 -27.45
N ALA A 212 32.02 8.80 -27.28
CA ALA A 212 32.08 7.84 -28.39
C ALA A 212 31.00 8.09 -29.46
N ASP A 213 29.80 8.49 -29.04
CA ASP A 213 28.66 8.78 -29.90
C ASP A 213 28.75 10.16 -30.57
N GLY A 214 29.74 10.98 -30.19
CA GLY A 214 30.06 12.22 -30.89
C GLY A 214 29.56 13.51 -30.22
N LEU A 215 29.45 13.56 -28.89
CA LEU A 215 29.07 14.78 -28.14
C LEU A 215 29.90 16.02 -28.56
N VAL A 216 31.19 15.83 -28.83
CA VAL A 216 32.07 16.93 -29.28
C VAL A 216 31.63 17.48 -30.64
N ALA A 217 31.26 16.60 -31.58
CA ALA A 217 30.79 17.00 -32.91
C ALA A 217 29.40 17.66 -32.84
N GLU A 218 28.50 17.13 -32.01
CA GLU A 218 27.19 17.75 -31.71
C GLU A 218 27.39 19.16 -31.16
N THR A 219 28.25 19.33 -30.15
CA THR A 219 28.51 20.64 -29.54
C THR A 219 29.11 21.63 -30.55
N ARG A 220 30.04 21.21 -31.43
CA ARG A 220 30.56 22.07 -32.50
C ARG A 220 29.47 22.55 -33.45
N THR A 221 28.51 21.69 -33.77
CA THR A 221 27.37 22.06 -34.62
C THR A 221 26.49 23.09 -33.91
N LEU A 222 26.21 22.88 -32.63
CA LEU A 222 25.41 23.80 -31.81
C LEU A 222 26.09 25.15 -31.55
N VAL A 223 27.43 25.22 -31.60
CA VAL A 223 28.15 26.51 -31.60
C VAL A 223 27.72 27.37 -32.78
N GLY A 224 27.56 26.78 -33.97
CA GLY A 224 27.02 27.48 -35.14
C GLY A 224 25.55 27.92 -34.98
N ALA A 225 24.81 27.28 -34.08
CA ALA A 225 23.42 27.59 -33.76
C ALA A 225 23.24 28.57 -32.57
N GLY A 226 24.34 29.12 -32.03
CA GLY A 226 24.29 30.11 -30.95
C GLY A 226 24.26 29.53 -29.54
N LEU A 227 24.70 28.28 -29.35
CA LEU A 227 24.77 27.67 -28.02
C LEU A 227 25.61 28.48 -27.01
N PRO A 228 26.79 29.04 -27.33
CA PRO A 228 27.57 29.86 -26.40
C PRO A 228 26.82 31.08 -25.87
N GLU A 229 25.96 31.68 -26.68
CA GLU A 229 25.15 32.85 -26.37
C GLU A 229 23.91 32.48 -25.53
N GLY A 230 23.48 31.22 -25.57
CA GLY A 230 22.36 30.70 -24.81
C GLY A 230 22.58 30.78 -23.30
N ARG A 231 21.71 31.48 -22.57
CA ARG A 231 21.87 31.68 -21.11
C ARG A 231 21.78 30.39 -20.28
N THR A 232 20.99 29.42 -20.75
CA THR A 232 20.69 28.18 -20.00
C THR A 232 21.27 26.95 -20.67
N ALA A 233 21.04 26.76 -21.97
CA ALA A 233 21.53 25.60 -22.72
C ALA A 233 23.06 25.44 -22.65
N SER A 234 23.83 26.55 -22.73
CA SER A 234 25.29 26.54 -22.62
C SER A 234 25.84 25.98 -21.30
N ARG A 235 25.00 25.97 -20.25
CA ARG A 235 25.36 25.51 -18.90
C ARG A 235 24.98 24.05 -18.65
N ALA A 236 24.42 23.36 -19.63
CA ALA A 236 24.14 21.95 -19.55
C ALA A 236 25.44 21.16 -19.33
N LEU A 237 25.40 20.16 -18.45
CA LEU A 237 26.55 19.28 -18.21
C LEU A 237 26.91 18.51 -19.49
N GLY A 238 28.21 18.30 -19.70
CA GLY A 238 28.73 17.82 -20.99
C GLY A 238 29.00 18.99 -21.94
N TYR A 239 27.95 19.71 -22.34
CA TYR A 239 28.09 20.85 -23.26
C TYR A 239 28.95 21.97 -22.71
N GLN A 240 28.75 22.38 -21.45
CA GLN A 240 29.56 23.43 -20.82
C GLN A 240 31.05 23.06 -20.82
N GLN A 241 31.36 21.79 -20.53
CA GLN A 241 32.74 21.29 -20.51
C GLN A 241 33.33 21.24 -21.92
N VAL A 242 32.56 20.77 -22.90
CA VAL A 242 32.99 20.75 -24.30
C VAL A 242 33.18 22.16 -24.85
N LEU A 243 32.32 23.12 -24.54
CA LEU A 243 32.49 24.53 -24.92
C LEU A 243 33.82 25.10 -24.40
N ARG A 244 34.19 24.80 -23.16
CA ARG A 244 35.48 25.22 -22.57
C ARG A 244 36.66 24.53 -23.25
N PHE A 245 36.53 23.26 -23.62
CA PHE A 245 37.52 22.57 -24.45
C PHE A 245 37.65 23.24 -25.84
N LEU A 246 36.54 23.55 -26.51
CA LEU A 246 36.55 24.23 -27.81
C LEU A 246 37.15 25.65 -27.74
N ALA A 247 37.01 26.32 -26.59
CA ALA A 247 37.64 27.61 -26.31
C ALA A 247 39.14 27.51 -25.93
N GLY A 248 39.69 26.30 -25.79
CA GLY A 248 41.09 26.06 -25.42
C GLY A 248 41.39 26.22 -23.92
N GLU A 249 40.37 26.28 -23.06
CA GLU A 249 40.54 26.41 -21.60
C GLU A 249 40.85 25.08 -20.90
N LEU A 250 40.45 23.96 -21.52
CA LEU A 250 40.66 22.59 -21.04
C LEU A 250 41.10 21.71 -22.20
N THR A 251 41.77 20.61 -21.91
CA THR A 251 41.92 19.50 -22.85
C THR A 251 40.63 18.67 -22.96
N GLU A 252 40.50 17.86 -24.01
CA GLU A 252 39.33 16.99 -24.20
C GLU A 252 39.16 15.99 -23.05
N VAL A 253 40.28 15.43 -22.56
CA VAL A 253 40.31 14.50 -21.42
C VAL A 253 39.87 15.21 -20.13
N GLU A 254 40.31 16.44 -19.89
CA GLU A 254 39.88 17.20 -18.73
C GLU A 254 38.40 17.56 -18.78
N ALA A 255 37.87 17.92 -19.96
CA ALA A 255 36.45 18.18 -20.16
C ALA A 255 35.59 16.93 -19.92
N HIS A 256 36.05 15.77 -20.38
CA HIS A 256 35.43 14.47 -20.11
C HIS A 256 35.37 14.18 -18.60
N ASP A 257 36.52 14.22 -17.92
CA ASP A 257 36.61 13.93 -16.49
C ASP A 257 35.84 14.95 -15.63
N GLU A 258 35.84 16.22 -16.03
CA GLU A 258 35.04 17.25 -15.38
C GLU A 258 33.55 16.97 -15.53
N THR A 259 33.11 16.47 -16.69
CA THR A 259 31.70 16.09 -16.93
C THR A 259 31.26 14.97 -15.99
N ILE A 260 32.08 13.94 -15.80
CA ILE A 260 31.82 12.87 -14.82
C ILE A 260 31.67 13.47 -13.41
N ARG A 261 32.66 14.25 -12.96
CA ARG A 261 32.66 14.85 -11.61
C ARG A 261 31.45 15.77 -11.40
N ALA A 262 31.09 16.58 -12.39
CA ALA A 262 29.98 17.50 -12.32
C ALA A 262 28.63 16.78 -12.31
N THR A 263 28.49 15.70 -13.09
CA THR A 263 27.29 14.85 -13.12
C THR A 263 27.07 14.15 -11.79
N ARG A 264 28.12 13.62 -11.15
CA ARG A 264 28.03 13.06 -9.78
C ARG A 264 27.56 14.10 -8.76
N ARG A 265 28.08 15.34 -8.83
CA ARG A 265 27.60 16.45 -7.97
C ARG A 265 26.13 16.77 -8.22
N PHE A 266 25.69 16.73 -9.48
CA PHE A 266 24.30 17.01 -9.85
C PHE A 266 23.34 15.92 -9.36
N VAL A 267 23.70 14.66 -9.53
CA VAL A 267 22.96 13.49 -9.02
C VAL A 267 22.73 13.57 -7.51
N ARG A 268 23.75 13.97 -6.73
CA ARG A 268 23.59 14.22 -5.28
C ARG A 268 22.53 15.28 -4.98
N ARG A 269 22.45 16.35 -5.78
CA ARG A 269 21.42 17.38 -5.64
C ARG A 269 20.04 16.85 -6.02
N GLN A 270 19.93 16.06 -7.09
CA GLN A 270 18.67 15.42 -7.48
C GLN A 270 18.14 14.52 -6.36
N ARG A 271 18.98 13.64 -5.81
CA ARG A 271 18.61 12.80 -4.66
C ARG A 271 18.15 13.63 -3.47
N SER A 272 18.91 14.65 -3.08
CA SER A 272 18.56 15.52 -1.95
C SER A 272 17.25 16.29 -2.19
N TRP A 273 16.92 16.61 -3.44
CA TRP A 273 15.65 17.23 -3.79
C TRP A 273 14.48 16.26 -3.62
N PHE A 274 14.53 15.12 -4.32
CA PHE A 274 13.42 14.17 -4.36
C PHE A 274 13.18 13.49 -3.00
N ARG A 275 14.22 13.20 -2.21
CA ARG A 275 14.05 12.58 -0.88
C ARG A 275 13.30 13.44 0.15
N ARG A 276 13.05 14.72 -0.16
CA ARG A 276 12.23 15.59 0.71
C ARG A 276 10.74 15.36 0.54
N ASP A 277 10.33 14.67 -0.51
CA ASP A 277 8.93 14.40 -0.79
C ASP A 277 8.57 12.97 -0.34
N PRO A 278 7.78 12.81 0.75
CA PRO A 278 7.43 11.50 1.29
C PRO A 278 6.46 10.72 0.39
N ARG A 279 5.84 11.36 -0.61
CA ARG A 279 4.90 10.73 -1.57
C ARG A 279 5.61 9.90 -2.64
N ILE A 280 6.95 9.94 -2.69
CA ILE A 280 7.71 9.21 -3.71
C ILE A 280 7.97 7.78 -3.23
N HIS A 281 7.40 6.81 -3.93
CA HIS A 281 7.72 5.40 -3.75
C HIS A 281 9.07 5.06 -4.39
N TRP A 282 10.08 4.83 -3.55
CA TRP A 282 11.43 4.53 -4.03
C TRP A 282 11.56 3.05 -4.45
N LEU A 283 12.10 2.85 -5.65
CA LEU A 283 12.33 1.58 -6.30
C LEU A 283 13.82 1.40 -6.56
N ASP A 284 14.33 0.22 -6.23
CA ASP A 284 15.68 -0.19 -6.58
C ASP A 284 15.72 -0.77 -8.01
N SER A 285 16.38 -0.07 -8.91
CA SER A 285 16.53 -0.51 -10.31
C SER A 285 17.50 -1.67 -10.52
N ALA A 286 18.20 -2.11 -9.47
CA ALA A 286 18.96 -3.36 -9.50
C ALA A 286 18.09 -4.60 -9.25
N SER A 287 16.85 -4.44 -8.77
CA SER A 287 15.93 -5.55 -8.48
C SER A 287 15.43 -6.24 -9.75
N SER A 288 15.34 -7.57 -9.73
CA SER A 288 14.74 -8.36 -10.82
C SER A 288 13.23 -8.14 -10.94
N ALA A 289 12.55 -7.75 -9.86
CA ALA A 289 11.12 -7.44 -9.82
C ALA A 289 10.82 -5.94 -10.01
N PHE A 290 11.80 -5.15 -10.48
CA PHE A 290 11.72 -3.69 -10.56
C PHE A 290 10.48 -3.18 -11.32
N VAL A 291 10.21 -3.71 -12.52
CA VAL A 291 9.07 -3.29 -13.35
C VAL A 291 7.75 -3.79 -12.76
N GLU A 292 7.70 -5.02 -12.27
CA GLU A 292 6.50 -5.60 -11.63
C GLU A 292 6.10 -4.81 -10.38
N THR A 293 7.08 -4.44 -9.56
CA THR A 293 6.85 -3.62 -8.36
C THR A 293 6.34 -2.23 -8.74
N ALA A 294 6.93 -1.61 -9.77
CA ALA A 294 6.46 -0.33 -10.29
C ALA A 294 5.01 -0.40 -10.78
N LEU A 295 4.66 -1.43 -11.55
CA LEU A 295 3.30 -1.65 -12.03
C LEU A 295 2.33 -1.83 -10.87
N ARG A 296 2.71 -2.62 -9.85
CA ARG A 296 1.90 -2.81 -8.64
C ARG A 296 1.61 -1.48 -7.94
N VAL A 297 2.63 -0.67 -7.68
CA VAL A 297 2.46 0.66 -7.06
C VAL A 297 1.54 1.55 -7.92
N VAL A 298 1.71 1.53 -9.24
CA VAL A 298 0.88 2.32 -10.16
C VAL A 298 -0.56 1.83 -10.23
N THR A 299 -0.78 0.51 -10.25
CA THR A 299 -2.13 -0.07 -10.31
C THR A 299 -2.93 0.10 -9.03
N ILE A 300 -2.26 0.13 -7.88
CA ILE A 300 -2.90 0.22 -6.57
C ILE A 300 -2.99 1.69 -6.09
N GLY A 301 -2.19 2.62 -6.64
CA GLY A 301 -2.22 4.05 -6.28
C GLY A 301 -1.37 4.38 -5.04
N ASP A 302 -1.11 5.68 -4.82
CA ASP A 302 -0.22 6.27 -3.79
C ASP A 302 -0.74 6.13 -2.35
N ASP A 303 -1.39 5.01 -2.02
CA ASP A 303 -1.71 4.60 -0.65
C ASP A 303 -1.96 3.10 -0.50
N GLY A 304 -1.66 2.30 -1.54
CA GLY A 304 -2.33 1.04 -1.84
C GLY A 304 -2.97 0.31 -0.66
N GLY A 305 -4.23 0.66 -0.41
CA GLY A 305 -4.99 0.08 0.68
C GLY A 305 -5.08 -1.43 0.47
N VAL A 306 -4.79 -2.19 1.51
CA VAL A 306 -5.10 -3.62 1.53
C VAL A 306 -6.62 -3.72 1.62
N GLU A 307 -7.25 -4.25 0.59
CA GLU A 307 -8.68 -4.55 0.65
C GLU A 307 -8.94 -5.41 1.88
N PHE A 308 -10.00 -5.09 2.61
CA PHE A 308 -10.47 -5.94 3.70
C PHE A 308 -11.97 -6.09 3.61
N THR A 309 -12.47 -7.22 4.11
CA THR A 309 -13.89 -7.41 4.37
C THR A 309 -14.09 -7.75 5.84
N LYS A 310 -15.02 -7.06 6.50
CA LYS A 310 -15.44 -7.35 7.86
C LYS A 310 -16.62 -8.31 7.82
N GLY A 311 -16.54 -9.41 8.55
CA GLY A 311 -17.64 -10.36 8.68
C GLY A 311 -17.76 -10.91 10.08
N HIS A 312 -18.86 -11.60 10.39
CA HIS A 312 -19.01 -12.32 11.65
C HIS A 312 -19.79 -13.63 11.51
N GLY A 313 -19.45 -14.59 12.37
CA GLY A 313 -20.19 -15.83 12.56
C GLY A 313 -20.78 -15.85 13.95
N THR A 314 -22.10 -15.67 14.07
CA THR A 314 -22.82 -15.59 15.36
C THR A 314 -22.13 -14.67 16.39
N GLY A 315 -21.82 -13.44 16.00
CA GLY A 315 -21.20 -12.44 16.89
C GLY A 315 -19.67 -12.46 16.96
N ASN A 316 -18.98 -13.56 16.60
CA ASN A 316 -17.52 -13.52 16.48
C ASN A 316 -17.11 -12.88 15.18
N ASP A 317 -16.33 -11.80 15.25
CA ASP A 317 -16.08 -10.91 14.13
C ASP A 317 -14.63 -10.99 13.61
N PHE A 318 -14.46 -11.01 12.29
CA PHE A 318 -13.18 -11.24 11.64
C PHE A 318 -12.89 -10.18 10.58
N VAL A 319 -11.63 -9.77 10.48
CA VAL A 319 -11.13 -8.98 9.35
C VAL A 319 -10.55 -9.93 8.31
N ILE A 320 -11.13 -9.97 7.13
CA ILE A 320 -10.77 -10.87 6.04
C ILE A 320 -9.89 -10.12 5.06
N LEU A 321 -8.71 -10.65 4.75
CA LEU A 321 -7.74 -10.04 3.84
C LEU A 321 -7.54 -10.93 2.61
N PRO A 322 -8.05 -10.57 1.42
CA PRO A 322 -7.74 -11.28 0.18
C PRO A 322 -6.24 -11.17 -0.15
N ASP A 323 -5.60 -12.32 -0.30
CA ASP A 323 -4.19 -12.41 -0.68
C ASP A 323 -3.90 -13.72 -1.43
N PRO A 324 -4.52 -13.92 -2.61
CA PRO A 324 -4.48 -15.20 -3.32
C PRO A 324 -3.06 -15.65 -3.66
N ASP A 325 -2.14 -14.72 -3.87
CA ASP A 325 -0.75 -15.00 -4.24
C ASP A 325 0.21 -15.05 -3.05
N GLY A 326 -0.26 -14.77 -1.83
CA GLY A 326 0.56 -14.81 -0.63
C GLY A 326 1.56 -13.65 -0.55
N ALA A 327 1.23 -12.49 -1.12
CA ALA A 327 2.10 -11.33 -1.25
C ALA A 327 2.06 -10.39 -0.03
N LEU A 328 1.03 -10.46 0.82
CA LEU A 328 0.94 -9.64 2.02
C LEU A 328 1.92 -10.13 3.09
N ASP A 329 2.73 -9.21 3.60
CA ASP A 329 3.60 -9.43 4.75
C ASP A 329 2.84 -9.13 6.06
N LEU A 330 2.08 -10.12 6.53
CA LEU A 330 1.37 -10.03 7.81
C LEU A 330 2.30 -10.35 8.97
N THR A 331 2.53 -9.35 9.83
CA THR A 331 3.28 -9.50 11.07
C THR A 331 2.32 -9.57 12.27
N PRO A 332 2.71 -10.19 13.40
CA PRO A 332 1.91 -10.17 14.62
C PRO A 332 1.48 -8.76 15.05
N GLY A 333 2.39 -7.78 14.94
CA GLY A 333 2.10 -6.40 15.29
C GLY A 333 1.07 -5.73 14.38
N LEU A 334 1.12 -6.00 13.07
CA LEU A 334 0.13 -5.49 12.13
C LEU A 334 -1.24 -6.15 12.37
N VAL A 335 -1.29 -7.45 12.61
CA VAL A 335 -2.55 -8.16 12.96
C VAL A 335 -3.16 -7.58 14.22
N ALA A 336 -2.37 -7.39 15.27
CA ALA A 336 -2.85 -6.79 16.52
C ALA A 336 -3.36 -5.36 16.31
N ALA A 337 -2.71 -4.57 15.45
CA ALA A 337 -3.15 -3.23 15.11
C ALA A 337 -4.45 -3.22 14.28
N ILE A 338 -4.63 -4.16 13.35
CA ILE A 338 -5.87 -4.34 12.58
C ILE A 338 -7.04 -4.71 13.52
N CYS A 339 -6.79 -5.62 14.47
CA CYS A 339 -7.79 -6.10 15.42
C CYS A 339 -8.09 -5.13 16.58
N ASP A 340 -7.28 -4.09 16.78
CA ASP A 340 -7.53 -3.06 17.80
C ASP A 340 -8.88 -2.38 17.53
N ARG A 341 -9.83 -2.53 18.46
CA ARG A 341 -11.21 -2.03 18.31
C ARG A 341 -11.33 -0.49 18.39
N ARG A 342 -10.26 0.22 18.79
CA ARG A 342 -10.27 1.69 18.94
C ARG A 342 -9.48 2.39 17.83
N ARG A 343 -8.36 1.80 17.43
CA ARG A 343 -7.43 2.39 16.46
C ARG A 343 -7.40 1.66 15.12
N GLY A 344 -7.89 0.43 15.08
CA GLY A 344 -7.98 -0.39 13.88
C GLY A 344 -9.42 -0.60 13.41
N ILE A 345 -9.61 -1.65 12.61
CA ILE A 345 -10.92 -2.09 12.14
C ILE A 345 -11.69 -2.78 13.27
N GLY A 346 -10.96 -3.39 14.20
CA GLY A 346 -11.51 -4.20 15.28
C GLY A 346 -11.84 -5.61 14.81
N GLY A 347 -11.61 -6.62 15.64
CA GLY A 347 -12.03 -8.00 15.38
C GLY A 347 -11.44 -9.00 16.37
N ASP A 348 -12.08 -10.16 16.48
CA ASP A 348 -11.57 -11.30 17.26
C ASP A 348 -10.35 -11.96 16.58
N GLY A 349 -10.17 -11.75 15.27
CA GLY A 349 -8.96 -12.11 14.54
C GLY A 349 -8.95 -11.74 13.06
N VAL A 350 -7.88 -12.11 12.38
CA VAL A 350 -7.67 -11.87 10.93
C VAL A 350 -7.72 -13.20 10.17
N LEU A 351 -8.48 -13.23 9.07
CA LEU A 351 -8.55 -14.35 8.14
C LEU A 351 -7.89 -13.95 6.82
N ARG A 352 -6.64 -14.37 6.59
CA ARG A 352 -5.98 -14.16 5.30
C ARG A 352 -6.42 -15.26 4.32
N VAL A 353 -6.95 -14.83 3.18
CA VAL A 353 -7.47 -15.70 2.11
C VAL A 353 -6.38 -15.91 1.08
N VAL A 354 -5.65 -17.02 1.20
CA VAL A 354 -4.48 -17.34 0.37
C VAL A 354 -4.65 -18.69 -0.30
N ARG A 355 -4.12 -18.86 -1.52
CA ARG A 355 -4.10 -20.18 -2.17
C ARG A 355 -3.20 -21.11 -1.37
N ALA A 356 -3.64 -22.34 -1.11
CA ALA A 356 -2.89 -23.30 -0.31
C ALA A 356 -1.48 -23.55 -0.87
N ALA A 357 -1.35 -23.64 -2.20
CA ALA A 357 -0.05 -23.79 -2.88
C ALA A 357 0.91 -22.59 -2.70
N LYS A 358 0.41 -21.43 -2.26
CA LYS A 358 1.17 -20.19 -2.07
C LYS A 358 1.53 -19.92 -0.61
N HIS A 359 1.05 -20.74 0.33
CA HIS A 359 1.35 -20.60 1.75
C HIS A 359 2.25 -21.74 2.25
N PRO A 360 3.34 -21.49 3.02
CA PRO A 360 4.26 -22.54 3.46
C PRO A 360 3.57 -23.68 4.24
N GLU A 361 2.64 -23.34 5.14
CA GLU A 361 1.88 -24.32 5.92
C GLU A 361 0.70 -24.94 5.12
N GLY A 362 0.27 -24.30 4.03
CA GLY A 362 -0.83 -24.77 3.18
C GLY A 362 -0.36 -25.67 2.04
N ALA A 363 0.91 -25.59 1.63
CA ALA A 363 1.42 -26.24 0.42
C ALA A 363 1.23 -27.76 0.41
N ALA A 364 1.34 -28.41 1.58
CA ALA A 364 1.13 -29.85 1.72
C ALA A 364 -0.34 -30.26 1.50
N LEU A 365 -1.29 -29.35 1.69
CA LEU A 365 -2.73 -29.58 1.56
C LEU A 365 -3.30 -29.10 0.22
N ALA A 366 -2.47 -28.52 -0.65
CA ALA A 366 -2.90 -27.90 -1.90
C ALA A 366 -3.52 -28.88 -2.91
N GLY A 367 -3.26 -30.18 -2.77
CA GLY A 367 -3.91 -31.23 -3.56
C GLY A 367 -5.35 -31.52 -3.11
N ASP A 368 -5.67 -31.22 -1.85
CA ASP A 368 -6.95 -31.55 -1.22
C ASP A 368 -7.87 -30.32 -1.08
N ALA A 369 -7.30 -29.12 -0.97
CA ALA A 369 -8.03 -27.85 -0.90
C ALA A 369 -7.26 -26.72 -1.62
N GLU A 370 -7.97 -25.94 -2.45
CA GLU A 370 -7.39 -24.81 -3.18
C GLU A 370 -7.02 -23.63 -2.27
N TRP A 371 -7.86 -23.37 -1.27
CA TRP A 371 -7.76 -22.20 -0.39
C TRP A 371 -7.31 -22.62 1.01
N PHE A 372 -6.36 -21.87 1.55
CA PHE A 372 -5.88 -21.99 2.92
C PHE A 372 -6.38 -20.81 3.74
N MET A 373 -7.08 -21.12 4.84
CA MET A 373 -7.52 -20.15 5.83
C MET A 373 -6.36 -19.89 6.79
N ASP A 374 -5.54 -18.89 6.46
CA ASP A 374 -4.47 -18.43 7.35
C ASP A 374 -5.08 -17.56 8.46
N TYR A 375 -5.42 -18.21 9.58
CA TYR A 375 -6.10 -17.60 10.72
C TYR A 375 -5.11 -17.13 11.79
N TRP A 376 -5.26 -15.86 12.18
CA TRP A 376 -4.54 -15.21 13.27
C TRP A 376 -5.50 -14.71 14.35
N ASN A 377 -5.14 -14.92 15.61
CA ASN A 377 -5.84 -14.33 16.75
C ASN A 377 -5.63 -12.81 16.79
N SER A 378 -6.50 -12.11 17.52
CA SER A 378 -6.42 -10.65 17.70
C SER A 378 -5.12 -10.13 18.32
N ASP A 379 -4.33 -10.96 19.00
CA ASP A 379 -3.03 -10.62 19.56
C ASP A 379 -1.85 -10.84 18.58
N GLY A 380 -2.14 -11.33 17.37
CA GLY A 380 -1.13 -11.66 16.36
C GLY A 380 -0.49 -13.04 16.53
N SER A 381 -1.00 -13.90 17.41
CA SER A 381 -0.63 -15.32 17.46
C SER A 381 -1.39 -16.15 16.41
N PHE A 382 -0.82 -17.28 15.99
CA PHE A 382 -1.49 -18.18 15.06
C PHE A 382 -2.61 -18.97 15.74
N ALA A 383 -3.69 -19.19 15.00
CA ALA A 383 -4.78 -20.05 15.42
C ALA A 383 -4.93 -21.25 14.48
N GLU A 384 -5.26 -22.40 15.06
CA GLU A 384 -5.36 -23.65 14.30
C GLU A 384 -6.62 -23.69 13.42
N MET A 385 -7.78 -23.44 14.02
CA MET A 385 -9.08 -23.35 13.35
C MET A 385 -10.13 -22.70 14.28
N CYS A 386 -11.12 -22.03 13.69
CA CYS A 386 -12.32 -21.57 14.38
C CYS A 386 -13.55 -21.89 13.52
N GLY A 387 -14.54 -22.60 14.06
CA GLY A 387 -15.75 -22.97 13.29
C GLY A 387 -16.53 -21.75 12.79
N ASN A 388 -16.64 -20.70 13.61
CA ASN A 388 -17.29 -19.44 13.22
C ASN A 388 -16.47 -18.72 12.13
N GLY A 389 -15.14 -18.68 12.27
CA GLY A 389 -14.24 -18.13 11.26
C GLY A 389 -14.27 -18.89 9.94
N ALA A 390 -14.31 -20.22 9.97
CA ALA A 390 -14.41 -21.06 8.79
C ALA A 390 -15.72 -20.84 8.02
N ARG A 391 -16.86 -20.67 8.72
CA ARG A 391 -18.12 -20.30 8.06
C ARG A 391 -18.03 -18.94 7.36
N VAL A 392 -17.43 -17.94 8.03
CA VAL A 392 -17.23 -16.58 7.47
C VAL A 392 -16.28 -16.62 6.26
N PHE A 393 -15.19 -17.37 6.35
CA PHE A 393 -14.23 -17.57 5.27
C PHE A 393 -14.89 -18.18 4.04
N VAL A 394 -15.68 -19.25 4.22
CA VAL A 394 -16.41 -19.91 3.13
C VAL A 394 -17.45 -18.99 2.52
N ARG A 395 -18.21 -18.27 3.34
CA ARG A 395 -19.15 -17.24 2.89
C ARG A 395 -18.44 -16.20 2.01
N TYR A 396 -17.28 -15.71 2.42
CA TYR A 396 -16.46 -14.78 1.64
C TYR A 396 -16.03 -15.36 0.30
N LEU A 397 -15.48 -16.59 0.27
CA LEU A 397 -15.06 -17.24 -0.97
C LEU A 397 -16.21 -17.40 -1.98
N LEU A 398 -17.42 -17.72 -1.49
CA LEU A 398 -18.60 -17.91 -2.34
C LEU A 398 -19.13 -16.59 -2.89
N GLU A 399 -19.24 -15.56 -2.04
CA GLU A 399 -19.78 -14.25 -2.47
C GLU A 399 -18.85 -13.47 -3.38
N THR A 400 -17.54 -13.67 -3.24
CA THR A 400 -16.52 -13.06 -4.12
C THR A 400 -16.25 -13.89 -5.38
N GLY A 401 -16.87 -15.06 -5.54
CA GLY A 401 -16.67 -15.94 -6.69
C GLY A 401 -15.29 -16.60 -6.74
N LEU A 402 -14.52 -16.59 -5.65
CA LEU A 402 -13.22 -17.23 -5.52
C LEU A 402 -13.31 -18.75 -5.45
N ALA A 403 -14.47 -19.28 -5.03
CA ALA A 403 -14.73 -20.70 -5.03
C ALA A 403 -16.17 -21.02 -5.44
N THR A 404 -16.34 -22.19 -6.04
CA THR A 404 -17.65 -22.83 -6.25
C THR A 404 -17.65 -24.18 -5.56
N PRO A 405 -18.73 -24.58 -4.85
CA PRO A 405 -18.78 -25.89 -4.20
C PRO A 405 -18.56 -27.03 -5.21
N SER A 406 -17.71 -28.00 -4.86
CA SER A 406 -17.40 -29.18 -5.69
C SER A 406 -17.89 -30.43 -4.99
N GLY A 407 -18.80 -31.20 -5.60
CA GLY A 407 -19.27 -32.46 -5.01
C GLY A 407 -19.99 -32.30 -3.67
N ALA A 408 -20.89 -31.32 -3.55
CA ALA A 408 -21.71 -30.97 -2.38
C ALA A 408 -20.96 -30.40 -1.16
N ALA A 409 -19.63 -30.27 -1.20
CA ALA A 409 -18.84 -29.58 -0.18
C ALA A 409 -17.77 -28.67 -0.79
N LEU A 410 -17.20 -27.79 0.03
CA LEU A 410 -16.05 -26.96 -0.29
C LEU A 410 -14.94 -27.30 0.71
N PRO A 411 -13.84 -27.94 0.29
CA PRO A 411 -12.71 -28.18 1.17
C PRO A 411 -11.91 -26.88 1.38
N VAL A 412 -11.53 -26.62 2.63
CA VAL A 412 -10.69 -25.49 3.05
C VAL A 412 -9.53 -26.03 3.86
N ALA A 413 -8.31 -25.73 3.45
CA ALA A 413 -7.13 -26.08 4.23
C ALA A 413 -7.00 -25.15 5.44
N THR A 414 -6.69 -25.71 6.60
CA THR A 414 -6.39 -24.99 7.85
C THR A 414 -5.16 -25.60 8.50
N ARG A 415 -4.62 -24.96 9.54
CA ARG A 415 -3.52 -25.56 10.32
C ARG A 415 -3.92 -26.83 11.06
N ALA A 416 -5.21 -27.01 11.33
CA ALA A 416 -5.77 -28.25 11.89
C ALA A 416 -6.04 -29.35 10.84
N GLY A 417 -5.71 -29.11 9.56
CA GLY A 417 -6.03 -29.99 8.44
C GLY A 417 -7.17 -29.45 7.55
N VAL A 418 -7.67 -30.28 6.64
CA VAL A 418 -8.75 -29.90 5.72
C VAL A 418 -10.10 -29.98 6.42
N VAL A 419 -10.85 -28.89 6.36
CA VAL A 419 -12.23 -28.78 6.83
C VAL A 419 -13.17 -28.74 5.63
N ARG A 420 -14.29 -29.46 5.70
CA ARG A 420 -15.33 -29.43 4.65
C ARG A 420 -16.44 -28.47 5.06
N ALA A 421 -16.88 -27.65 4.12
CA ALA A 421 -18.02 -26.76 4.30
C ALA A 421 -19.12 -27.04 3.28
N ARG A 422 -20.38 -26.80 3.63
CA ARG A 422 -21.52 -26.92 2.71
C ARG A 422 -22.47 -25.74 2.90
N VAL A 423 -23.20 -25.39 1.85
CA VAL A 423 -24.20 -24.31 1.86
C VAL A 423 -25.55 -24.92 2.19
N GLU A 424 -26.22 -24.38 3.20
CA GLU A 424 -27.55 -24.82 3.65
C GLU A 424 -28.52 -23.63 3.62
N GLY A 425 -29.06 -23.34 2.44
CA GLY A 425 -29.85 -22.12 2.22
C GLY A 425 -28.98 -20.87 2.43
N GLU A 426 -29.30 -20.06 3.43
CA GLU A 426 -28.53 -18.88 3.83
C GLU A 426 -27.45 -19.17 4.89
N ALA A 427 -27.41 -20.39 5.44
CA ALA A 427 -26.40 -20.80 6.40
C ALA A 427 -25.20 -21.45 5.70
N ILE A 428 -24.06 -21.41 6.39
CA ILE A 428 -22.90 -22.24 6.04
C ILE A 428 -22.76 -23.29 7.14
N ALA A 429 -22.61 -24.56 6.76
CA ALA A 429 -22.27 -25.62 7.70
C ALA A 429 -20.82 -26.04 7.50
N VAL A 430 -20.07 -26.14 8.60
CA VAL A 430 -18.67 -26.60 8.60
C VAL A 430 -18.56 -27.89 9.39
N GLU A 431 -17.76 -28.82 8.88
CA GLU A 431 -17.46 -30.05 9.56
C GLU A 431 -16.49 -29.79 10.72
N MET A 432 -16.84 -30.32 11.88
CA MET A 432 -16.12 -30.24 13.13
C MET A 432 -15.78 -31.65 13.61
N ARG A 433 -14.79 -31.75 14.50
CA ARG A 433 -14.50 -33.01 15.19
C ARG A 433 -15.74 -33.50 15.93
N ARG A 434 -16.00 -34.80 15.85
CA ARG A 434 -17.06 -35.43 16.63
C ARG A 434 -16.80 -35.24 18.13
N PRO A 435 -17.75 -34.70 18.91
CA PRO A 435 -17.59 -34.53 20.35
C PRO A 435 -17.41 -35.87 21.07
N LEU A 436 -16.41 -35.95 21.95
CA LEU A 436 -16.14 -37.12 22.80
C LEU A 436 -16.40 -36.77 24.26
N LEU A 437 -17.42 -37.38 24.85
CA LEU A 437 -17.69 -37.27 26.28
C LEU A 437 -16.75 -38.19 27.06
N TYR A 438 -16.05 -37.66 28.06
CA TYR A 438 -14.99 -38.43 28.74
C TYR A 438 -15.06 -38.42 30.27
N ALA A 439 -15.74 -37.46 30.88
CA ALA A 439 -15.88 -37.38 32.33
C ALA A 439 -17.14 -36.61 32.77
N THR A 440 -17.41 -36.65 34.06
CA THR A 440 -18.33 -35.71 34.73
C THR A 440 -17.50 -34.85 35.68
N ALA A 441 -17.86 -33.58 35.79
CA ALA A 441 -17.18 -32.61 36.66
C ALA A 441 -18.17 -31.59 37.20
N THR A 442 -17.68 -30.59 37.93
CA THR A 442 -18.51 -29.47 38.41
C THR A 442 -17.88 -28.13 38.05
N ALA A 443 -18.72 -27.13 37.83
CA ALA A 443 -18.34 -25.73 37.75
C ALA A 443 -19.02 -24.95 38.89
N THR A 444 -18.28 -24.09 39.58
CA THR A 444 -18.83 -23.22 40.62
C THR A 444 -18.74 -21.77 40.19
N LEU A 445 -19.88 -21.07 40.16
CA LEU A 445 -19.97 -19.66 39.80
C LEU A 445 -20.86 -18.92 40.80
N GLY A 446 -20.34 -17.87 41.44
CA GLY A 446 -21.13 -17.06 42.37
C GLY A 446 -21.74 -17.85 43.55
N GLY A 447 -21.09 -18.95 43.97
CA GLY A 447 -21.59 -19.86 45.00
C GLY A 447 -22.58 -20.92 44.51
N LEU A 448 -22.96 -20.91 43.23
CA LEU A 448 -23.74 -21.96 42.58
C LEU A 448 -22.80 -23.02 42.00
N THR A 449 -22.84 -24.24 42.53
CA THR A 449 -22.09 -25.39 42.00
C THR A 449 -23.00 -26.25 41.12
N LEU A 450 -22.62 -26.42 39.86
CA LEU A 450 -23.40 -27.14 38.85
C LEU A 450 -22.63 -28.39 38.39
N PRO A 451 -23.28 -29.57 38.34
CA PRO A 451 -22.71 -30.73 37.68
C PRO A 451 -22.68 -30.49 36.17
N GLY A 452 -21.67 -31.04 35.50
CA GLY A 452 -21.54 -30.95 34.06
C GLY A 452 -20.86 -32.16 33.44
N ALA A 453 -21.01 -32.25 32.12
CA ALA A 453 -20.37 -33.26 31.29
C ALA A 453 -19.13 -32.67 30.63
N ALA A 454 -18.00 -33.36 30.79
CA ALA A 454 -16.75 -32.99 30.14
C ALA A 454 -16.71 -33.58 28.72
N VAL A 455 -16.49 -32.72 27.73
CA VAL A 455 -16.54 -33.04 26.31
C VAL A 455 -15.28 -32.53 25.62
N ASP A 456 -14.66 -33.35 24.79
CA ASP A 456 -13.55 -32.96 23.92
C ASP A 456 -14.03 -32.82 22.48
N VAL A 457 -13.83 -31.63 21.90
CA VAL A 457 -14.13 -31.32 20.49
C VAL A 457 -12.87 -30.86 19.75
N GLY A 458 -11.68 -31.21 20.26
CA GLY A 458 -10.39 -30.64 19.89
C GLY A 458 -9.78 -29.79 21.00
N ASN A 459 -10.63 -29.30 21.89
CA ASN A 459 -10.30 -28.64 23.13
C ASN A 459 -11.36 -29.02 24.19
N PRO A 460 -11.05 -28.90 25.49
CA PRO A 460 -11.95 -29.35 26.55
C PRO A 460 -13.08 -28.35 26.81
N HIS A 461 -14.29 -28.89 26.97
CA HIS A 461 -15.54 -28.20 27.28
C HIS A 461 -16.21 -28.84 28.50
N LEU A 462 -16.93 -28.05 29.29
CA LEU A 462 -17.73 -28.50 30.42
C LEU A 462 -19.15 -27.94 30.30
N VAL A 463 -20.08 -28.81 29.91
CA VAL A 463 -21.49 -28.44 29.71
C VAL A 463 -22.29 -28.65 30.99
N CYS A 464 -22.79 -27.56 31.57
CA CYS A 464 -23.53 -27.50 32.83
C CYS A 464 -24.97 -27.02 32.59
N ALA A 465 -25.94 -27.92 32.74
CA ALA A 465 -27.36 -27.56 32.68
C ALA A 465 -27.80 -26.80 33.94
N LEU A 466 -28.51 -25.69 33.76
CA LEU A 466 -29.10 -24.95 34.86
C LEU A 466 -30.31 -25.70 35.45
N PRO A 467 -30.46 -25.72 36.78
CA PRO A 467 -31.68 -26.15 37.45
C PRO A 467 -32.89 -25.33 36.99
N ALA A 468 -34.07 -25.95 37.00
CA ALA A 468 -35.32 -25.27 36.71
C ALA A 468 -35.52 -24.03 37.61
N GLY A 469 -35.87 -22.90 37.00
CA GLY A 469 -36.11 -21.63 37.70
C GLY A 469 -34.89 -20.69 37.78
N LEU A 470 -33.71 -21.11 37.33
CA LEU A 470 -32.57 -20.22 37.11
C LEU A 470 -32.51 -19.76 35.67
N ASP A 471 -32.36 -18.45 35.48
CA ASP A 471 -32.23 -17.82 34.16
C ASP A 471 -30.75 -17.76 33.76
N LEU A 472 -30.45 -18.16 32.52
CA LEU A 472 -29.12 -17.98 31.94
C LEU A 472 -28.69 -16.52 32.01
N ALA A 473 -29.57 -15.55 31.79
CA ALA A 473 -29.24 -14.12 31.82
C ALA A 473 -28.79 -13.62 33.21
N ALA A 474 -29.12 -14.35 34.28
CA ALA A 474 -28.75 -13.98 35.65
C ALA A 474 -27.32 -14.38 36.03
N LEU A 475 -26.62 -15.18 35.21
CA LEU A 475 -25.25 -15.60 35.48
C LEU A 475 -24.26 -14.43 35.30
N ASP A 476 -23.41 -14.21 36.31
CA ASP A 476 -22.29 -13.28 36.24
C ASP A 476 -21.05 -13.97 35.67
N LEU A 477 -20.92 -13.96 34.34
CA LEU A 477 -19.78 -14.53 33.62
C LEU A 477 -18.60 -13.54 33.48
N THR A 478 -18.63 -12.41 34.19
CA THR A 478 -17.43 -11.54 34.30
C THR A 478 -16.35 -12.16 35.17
N ARG A 479 -16.69 -13.23 35.91
CA ARG A 479 -15.80 -14.01 36.77
C ARG A 479 -15.67 -15.42 36.22
N ALA A 480 -14.45 -15.95 36.30
CA ALA A 480 -14.17 -17.34 35.96
C ALA A 480 -14.94 -18.29 36.89
N PRO A 481 -15.61 -19.32 36.34
CA PRO A 481 -16.08 -20.44 37.12
C PRO A 481 -14.90 -21.23 37.71
N ASP A 482 -15.01 -21.65 38.96
CA ASP A 482 -14.08 -22.60 39.57
C ASP A 482 -14.39 -24.01 39.02
N VAL A 483 -13.38 -24.70 38.51
CA VAL A 483 -13.49 -26.04 37.94
C VAL A 483 -12.45 -26.97 38.57
N ASP A 484 -12.67 -28.28 38.48
CA ASP A 484 -11.73 -29.27 39.00
C ASP A 484 -10.41 -29.29 38.19
N PRO A 485 -9.27 -28.84 38.75
CA PRO A 485 -7.99 -28.84 38.04
C PRO A 485 -7.45 -30.26 37.79
N GLY A 486 -7.96 -31.28 38.49
CA GLY A 486 -7.64 -32.68 38.22
C GLY A 486 -8.25 -33.19 36.92
N VAL A 487 -9.42 -32.68 36.54
CA VAL A 487 -10.07 -32.98 35.25
C VAL A 487 -9.59 -32.03 34.15
N PHE A 488 -9.35 -30.77 34.50
CA PHE A 488 -8.98 -29.71 33.56
C PHE A 488 -7.65 -29.05 33.95
N PRO A 489 -6.50 -29.75 33.85
CA PRO A 489 -5.22 -29.23 34.30
C PRO A 489 -4.75 -28.00 33.51
N ALA A 490 -5.20 -27.86 32.26
CA ALA A 490 -4.93 -26.70 31.43
C ALA A 490 -6.10 -25.68 31.45
N GLY A 491 -7.14 -25.88 32.25
CA GLY A 491 -8.41 -25.13 32.18
C GLY A 491 -9.35 -25.64 31.09
N VAL A 492 -10.56 -25.07 31.04
CA VAL A 492 -11.70 -25.55 30.22
C VAL A 492 -12.62 -24.38 29.83
N ASN A 493 -13.32 -24.50 28.70
CA ASN A 493 -14.47 -23.64 28.39
C ASN A 493 -15.71 -24.20 29.11
N VAL A 494 -16.50 -23.34 29.75
CA VAL A 494 -17.68 -23.77 30.52
C VAL A 494 -18.94 -23.25 29.86
N GLU A 495 -19.78 -24.15 29.38
CA GLU A 495 -21.07 -23.85 28.77
C GLU A 495 -22.19 -24.03 29.80
N PHE A 496 -22.95 -22.97 30.06
CA PHE A 496 -24.16 -23.02 30.87
C PHE A 496 -25.37 -23.10 29.96
N THR A 497 -26.27 -24.06 30.21
CA THR A 497 -27.39 -24.33 29.30
C THR A 497 -28.74 -24.31 29.99
N ALA A 498 -29.78 -24.00 29.22
CA ALA A 498 -31.17 -24.13 29.62
C ALA A 498 -31.98 -24.69 28.44
N PRO A 499 -33.09 -25.42 28.70
CA PRO A 499 -33.95 -25.90 27.62
C PRO A 499 -34.58 -24.73 26.87
N GLY A 500 -34.62 -24.81 25.54
CA GLY A 500 -35.34 -23.88 24.68
C GLY A 500 -36.69 -24.45 24.22
N GLU A 501 -37.53 -23.59 23.63
CA GLU A 501 -38.79 -24.01 23.02
C GLU A 501 -38.55 -24.92 21.80
N PRO A 502 -39.36 -25.96 21.54
CA PRO A 502 -39.17 -26.85 20.40
C PRO A 502 -39.00 -26.11 19.06
N VAL A 503 -38.06 -26.56 18.23
CA VAL A 503 -37.80 -26.00 16.90
C VAL A 503 -38.03 -27.09 15.85
N ASP A 504 -38.91 -26.81 14.88
CA ASP A 504 -39.28 -27.74 13.83
C ASP A 504 -38.05 -28.25 13.06
N GLY A 505 -38.02 -29.57 12.81
CA GLY A 505 -36.95 -30.23 12.07
C GLY A 505 -35.68 -30.52 12.87
N THR A 506 -35.70 -30.36 14.21
CA THR A 506 -34.59 -30.72 15.10
C THR A 506 -35.06 -31.60 16.26
N ASP A 507 -34.15 -32.40 16.81
CA ASP A 507 -34.41 -33.35 17.92
C ASP A 507 -34.47 -32.65 19.28
N GLY A 508 -33.98 -31.40 19.37
CA GLY A 508 -34.00 -30.62 20.59
C GLY A 508 -33.53 -29.18 20.39
N HIS A 509 -33.81 -28.35 21.39
CA HIS A 509 -33.39 -26.94 21.41
C HIS A 509 -32.80 -26.58 22.78
N VAL A 510 -31.60 -26.00 22.75
CA VAL A 510 -30.86 -25.59 23.94
C VAL A 510 -30.44 -24.13 23.83
N LEU A 511 -30.67 -23.36 24.88
CA LEU A 511 -30.10 -22.03 25.07
C LEU A 511 -28.74 -22.18 25.76
N MET A 512 -27.73 -21.41 25.35
CA MET A 512 -26.36 -21.54 25.85
C MET A 512 -25.70 -20.18 26.09
N ARG A 513 -25.03 -20.01 27.24
CA ARG A 513 -24.00 -18.98 27.46
C ARG A 513 -22.67 -19.66 27.77
N VAL A 514 -21.55 -19.02 27.48
CA VAL A 514 -20.23 -19.64 27.63
C VAL A 514 -19.27 -18.72 28.36
N TYR A 515 -18.45 -19.31 29.23
CA TYR A 515 -17.21 -18.70 29.71
C TYR A 515 -16.03 -19.38 29.02
N GLU A 516 -15.30 -18.65 28.18
CA GLU A 516 -14.12 -19.16 27.50
C GLU A 516 -12.85 -18.94 28.31
N ARG A 517 -12.02 -19.98 28.37
CA ARG A 517 -10.73 -19.95 29.04
C ARG A 517 -9.86 -18.85 28.41
N GLY A 518 -9.53 -17.84 29.20
CA GLY A 518 -8.65 -16.73 28.80
C GLY A 518 -9.37 -15.53 28.17
N SER A 519 -10.66 -15.66 27.83
CA SER A 519 -11.43 -14.63 27.11
C SER A 519 -12.67 -14.15 27.86
N ALA A 520 -13.02 -14.79 28.99
CA ALA A 520 -14.26 -14.59 29.72
C ALA A 520 -15.50 -14.91 28.88
N GLU A 521 -16.63 -14.24 29.12
CA GLU A 521 -17.84 -14.48 28.33
C GLU A 521 -17.66 -14.06 26.87
N THR A 522 -18.00 -14.97 25.96
CA THR A 522 -18.09 -14.70 24.51
C THR A 522 -19.52 -14.85 24.03
N LEU A 523 -19.86 -14.18 22.91
CA LEU A 523 -21.20 -14.22 22.33
C LEU A 523 -21.53 -15.57 21.68
N SER A 524 -20.51 -16.36 21.35
CA SER A 524 -20.64 -17.66 20.71
C SER A 524 -19.34 -18.45 20.86
N CYS A 525 -19.49 -19.77 20.97
CA CYS A 525 -18.38 -20.72 20.91
C CYS A 525 -18.80 -21.89 20.02
N GLY A 526 -18.17 -22.06 18.87
CA GLY A 526 -18.57 -23.08 17.89
C GLY A 526 -18.35 -24.51 18.38
N THR A 527 -17.19 -24.79 18.98
CA THR A 527 -16.89 -26.09 19.59
C THR A 527 -17.73 -26.34 20.85
N GLY A 528 -18.04 -25.28 21.62
CA GLY A 528 -18.97 -25.34 22.75
C GLY A 528 -20.40 -25.70 22.32
N ALA A 529 -20.90 -25.12 21.23
CA ALA A 529 -22.20 -25.50 20.67
C ALA A 529 -22.22 -26.98 20.24
N CYS A 530 -21.15 -27.47 19.61
CA CYS A 530 -21.01 -28.89 19.30
C CYS A 530 -21.04 -29.78 20.55
N ALA A 531 -20.35 -29.39 21.62
CA ALA A 531 -20.36 -30.10 22.90
C ALA A 531 -21.76 -30.12 23.52
N VAL A 532 -22.47 -28.98 23.51
CA VAL A 532 -23.85 -28.85 23.99
C VAL A 532 -24.80 -29.75 23.20
N GLY A 533 -24.69 -29.77 21.87
CA GLY A 533 -25.51 -30.64 21.02
C GLY A 533 -25.31 -32.13 21.35
N ALA A 534 -24.07 -32.57 21.55
CA ALA A 534 -23.77 -33.95 21.93
C ALA A 534 -24.31 -34.32 23.32
N VAL A 535 -24.20 -33.40 24.29
CA VAL A 535 -24.75 -33.59 25.64
C VAL A 535 -26.27 -33.66 25.62
N ALA A 536 -26.93 -32.80 24.83
CA ALA A 536 -28.38 -32.80 24.69
C ALA A 536 -28.89 -34.10 24.03
N LEU A 537 -28.23 -34.59 22.99
CA LEU A 537 -28.58 -35.87 22.35
C LEU A 537 -28.40 -37.04 23.33
N ARG A 538 -27.28 -37.09 24.06
CA ARG A 538 -27.06 -38.12 25.10
C ARG A 538 -28.19 -38.11 26.14
N ASP A 539 -28.58 -36.93 26.62
CA ASP A 539 -29.63 -36.80 27.64
C ASP A 539 -31.01 -37.20 27.10
N ALA A 540 -31.22 -37.10 25.79
CA ALA A 540 -32.37 -37.64 25.07
C ALA A 540 -32.25 -39.14 24.72
N GLY A 541 -31.13 -39.80 25.03
CA GLY A 541 -30.87 -41.20 24.72
C GLY A 541 -30.51 -41.46 23.25
N GLN A 542 -29.94 -40.47 22.56
CA GLN A 542 -29.52 -40.52 21.16
C GLN A 542 -28.01 -40.29 21.02
N ASP A 543 -27.37 -41.01 20.09
CA ASP A 543 -25.93 -40.85 19.78
C ASP A 543 -25.67 -39.95 18.56
N THR A 544 -26.69 -39.77 17.72
CA THR A 544 -26.69 -38.95 16.51
C THR A 544 -28.02 -38.20 16.42
N GLY A 545 -28.02 -37.06 15.72
CA GLY A 545 -29.19 -36.21 15.59
C GLY A 545 -28.82 -34.75 15.38
N THR A 546 -29.84 -33.90 15.34
CA THR A 546 -29.71 -32.47 15.07
C THR A 546 -30.30 -31.65 16.20
N ILE A 547 -29.49 -30.79 16.82
CA ILE A 547 -29.87 -29.92 17.93
C ILE A 547 -29.77 -28.46 17.50
N THR A 548 -30.81 -27.67 17.80
CA THR A 548 -30.72 -26.22 17.73
C THR A 548 -30.04 -25.71 19.00
N VAL A 549 -29.04 -24.83 18.83
CA VAL A 549 -28.36 -24.17 19.96
C VAL A 549 -28.42 -22.65 19.77
N ASP A 550 -29.15 -21.97 20.64
CA ASP A 550 -29.21 -20.50 20.66
C ASP A 550 -28.16 -19.95 21.62
N VAL A 551 -27.22 -19.16 21.07
CA VAL A 551 -26.22 -18.40 21.84
C VAL A 551 -26.53 -16.91 21.76
N PRO A 552 -25.96 -16.05 22.62
CA PRO A 552 -26.20 -14.60 22.57
C PRO A 552 -25.96 -13.98 21.18
N GLY A 553 -24.99 -14.50 20.44
CA GLY A 553 -24.63 -14.05 19.10
C GLY A 553 -25.52 -14.60 17.96
N GLY A 554 -26.46 -15.50 18.24
CA GLY A 554 -27.42 -16.01 17.25
C GLY A 554 -27.65 -17.52 17.31
N ARG A 555 -28.53 -18.01 16.44
CA ARG A 555 -28.92 -19.43 16.34
C ARG A 555 -27.90 -20.25 15.57
N LEU A 556 -27.58 -21.43 16.11
CA LEU A 556 -26.77 -22.47 15.49
C LEU A 556 -27.57 -23.76 15.37
N THR A 557 -27.18 -24.61 14.42
CA THR A 557 -27.68 -25.97 14.28
C THR A 557 -26.50 -26.93 14.29
N VAL A 558 -26.53 -27.89 15.21
CA VAL A 558 -25.48 -28.87 15.43
C VAL A 558 -26.01 -30.23 15.01
N THR A 559 -25.39 -30.86 14.03
CA THR A 559 -25.74 -32.21 13.59
C THR A 559 -24.62 -33.18 13.90
N VAL A 560 -24.84 -34.07 14.87
CA VAL A 560 -23.89 -35.12 15.23
C VAL A 560 -24.19 -36.36 14.39
N THR A 561 -23.17 -36.86 13.68
CA THR A 561 -23.23 -38.11 12.93
C THR A 561 -22.35 -39.17 13.60
N ASP A 562 -22.30 -40.37 13.03
CA ASP A 562 -21.45 -41.45 13.54
C ASP A 562 -19.96 -41.08 13.54
N ASP A 563 -19.53 -40.33 12.52
CA ASP A 563 -18.12 -40.03 12.26
C ASP A 563 -17.73 -38.55 12.48
N SER A 564 -18.69 -37.63 12.51
CA SER A 564 -18.42 -36.19 12.48
C SER A 564 -19.44 -35.37 13.27
N CYS A 565 -19.22 -34.06 13.37
CA CYS A 565 -20.23 -33.11 13.82
C CYS A 565 -20.27 -31.92 12.85
N TRP A 566 -21.46 -31.52 12.40
CA TRP A 566 -21.65 -30.38 11.52
C TRP A 566 -22.19 -29.20 12.30
N LEU A 567 -21.48 -28.07 12.21
CA LEU A 567 -21.87 -26.83 12.83
C LEU A 567 -22.38 -25.87 11.75
N SER A 568 -23.70 -25.70 11.70
CA SER A 568 -24.40 -24.81 10.78
C SER A 568 -24.84 -23.54 11.49
N GLY A 569 -24.77 -22.42 10.78
CA GLY A 569 -25.22 -21.14 11.31
C GLY A 569 -25.00 -19.98 10.35
N PRO A 570 -25.48 -18.79 10.71
CA PRO A 570 -25.29 -17.59 9.91
C PRO A 570 -23.81 -17.21 9.86
N ALA A 571 -23.39 -16.79 8.68
CA ALA A 571 -22.12 -16.12 8.41
C ALA A 571 -22.43 -14.90 7.54
N VAL A 572 -22.13 -13.72 8.06
CA VAL A 572 -22.55 -12.44 7.49
C VAL A 572 -21.31 -11.62 7.18
N LEU A 573 -21.21 -11.14 5.93
CA LEU A 573 -20.26 -10.09 5.56
C LEU A 573 -20.95 -8.74 5.75
N VAL A 574 -20.29 -7.82 6.45
CA VAL A 574 -20.90 -6.58 6.95
C VAL A 574 -20.41 -5.37 6.15
N ALA A 575 -19.13 -5.34 5.80
CA ALA A 575 -18.55 -4.22 5.08
C ALA A 575 -17.28 -4.64 4.34
N THR A 576 -17.00 -3.98 3.22
CA THR A 576 -15.73 -4.07 2.50
C THR A 576 -15.12 -2.67 2.41
N GLY A 577 -13.80 -2.57 2.53
CA GLY A 577 -13.09 -1.31 2.46
C GLY A 577 -11.60 -1.51 2.16
N GLU A 578 -10.85 -0.43 2.25
CA GLU A 578 -9.40 -0.42 2.03
C GLU A 578 -8.69 0.00 3.32
N LEU A 579 -7.60 -0.69 3.65
CA LEU A 579 -6.78 -0.49 4.84
C LEU A 579 -5.41 0.05 4.45
N THR A 580 -5.00 1.20 4.99
CA THR A 580 -3.62 1.69 4.85
C THR A 580 -2.77 1.15 6.01
N PRO A 581 -1.93 0.11 5.84
CA PRO A 581 -1.27 -0.54 6.97
C PRO A 581 -0.35 0.39 7.78
N GLY A 582 0.29 1.35 7.10
CA GLY A 582 1.16 2.34 7.74
C GLY A 582 0.43 3.25 8.74
N ALA A 583 -0.86 3.53 8.52
CA ALA A 583 -1.66 4.37 9.42
C ALA A 583 -2.07 3.66 10.72
N LEU A 584 -2.08 2.32 10.74
CA LEU A 584 -2.42 1.55 11.93
C LEU A 584 -1.25 1.42 12.92
N LEU A 585 -0.03 1.60 12.43
CA LEU A 585 1.20 1.42 13.20
C LEU A 585 1.77 2.73 13.75
N SER A 586 1.18 3.88 13.40
CA SER A 586 1.46 5.20 13.97
C SER A 586 0.72 5.44 15.28
#